data_AF-Q12XY4-F1
#
_entry.id   AF-Q12XY4-F1
#
_cell.length_a   1.000
_cell.length_b   1.000
_cell.length_c   1.000
_cell.angle_alpha   90.00
_cell.angle_beta   90.00
_cell.angle_gamma   90.00
#
_symmetry.space_group_name_H-M   'P 1'
#
loop_
_entity.id
_entity.type
_entity.pdbx_description
1 polymer ?
#
loop_
_entity_poly.entity_id
_entity_poly.type
_entity_poly.pdbx_seq_one_letter_code
_entity_poly.pdbx_strand_id
1 'polypeptide(L)'
;MSTIENIVKNTSFLLVGRLSTKIISFFILLYIARYLGPDDFGKFSFVFAFVYFFAFIPDLGIHNILVREAAKEPANAGILIGNATAIKIVLSLIAIFLAFFTINLMDYPISTKNALYLASIGLLITNLSAFGIIYEIKLRMEYSALFSVTSRIIFLMLVLYGVLQNSTLLFFVFASISADFVHNILMVVFSKRFVNVQFNFDYKLIKQILHEALPIALASVFVMIYFRVDILMLSFLKNDVDVGLYSAAYRFTEAFIFVPSILMTSMFPLMSKYFKESFNLFVYSYVKSFKYLFASGLILAIIVSFLADVIILKVYGLEYSGSISALQILIWATSIMFINILLSFTYISSGNQGVMAKLTAFAAFFNIALNFIFIPSFSYNGAAISTMITELVVMVFGIYWINKNICHKSLFNEGVYPLIGVLIILLFYTMFKLYVNNFILCAVSILIYIGVLYGTGWIDSDDKNFVIKVINHLKTYL
;
A
#
# COMPACT_ATOMS: atom_id res chain seq x y z
N MET A 1 18.78 0.78 29.42
CA MET A 1 18.74 0.90 27.95
C MET A 1 18.18 2.27 27.64
N SER A 2 18.90 3.07 26.85
CA SER A 2 18.50 4.44 26.54
C SER A 2 17.18 4.42 25.74
N THR A 3 16.33 5.45 25.90
CA THR A 3 15.07 5.58 25.15
C THR A 3 15.31 5.46 23.63
N ILE A 4 16.47 5.92 23.17
CA ILE A 4 16.92 5.87 21.78
C ILE A 4 17.16 4.41 21.32
N GLU A 5 17.85 3.58 22.12
CA GLU A 5 18.05 2.16 21.80
C GLU A 5 16.73 1.40 21.63
N ASN A 6 15.75 1.66 22.51
CA ASN A 6 14.42 1.03 22.40
C ASN A 6 13.66 1.50 21.16
N ILE A 7 13.79 2.77 20.76
CA ILE A 7 13.17 3.28 19.53
C ILE A 7 13.80 2.61 18.30
N VAL A 8 15.12 2.59 18.19
CA VAL A 8 15.83 1.97 17.05
C VAL A 8 15.50 0.48 16.93
N LYS A 9 15.48 -0.24 18.06
CA LYS A 9 15.10 -1.66 18.11
C LYS A 9 13.67 -1.88 17.65
N ASN A 10 12.71 -1.09 18.13
CA ASN A 10 11.31 -1.18 17.73
C ASN A 10 11.09 -0.85 16.25
N THR A 11 11.71 0.20 15.75
CA THR A 11 11.66 0.56 14.32
C THR A 11 12.23 -0.57 13.46
N SER A 12 13.33 -1.19 13.89
CA SER A 12 13.94 -2.32 13.17
C SER A 12 13.02 -3.55 13.15
N PHE A 13 12.42 -3.91 14.29
CA PHE A 13 11.44 -5.00 14.35
C PHE A 13 10.21 -4.73 13.50
N LEU A 14 9.72 -3.49 13.47
CA LEU A 14 8.59 -3.10 12.63
C LEU A 14 8.94 -3.21 11.14
N LEU A 15 10.10 -2.73 10.74
CA LEU A 15 10.54 -2.79 9.34
C LEU A 15 10.70 -4.25 8.90
N VAL A 16 11.46 -5.05 9.64
CA VAL A 16 11.68 -6.46 9.33
C VAL A 16 10.36 -7.24 9.35
N GLY A 17 9.53 -7.04 10.38
CA GLY A 17 8.22 -7.69 10.50
C GLY A 17 7.29 -7.37 9.34
N ARG A 18 7.17 -6.08 8.97
CA ARG A 18 6.32 -5.64 7.85
C ARG A 18 6.83 -6.12 6.49
N LEU A 19 8.15 -6.15 6.28
CA LEU A 19 8.72 -6.69 5.06
C LEU A 19 8.48 -8.20 4.96
N SER A 20 8.75 -8.94 6.03
CA SER A 20 8.46 -10.38 6.10
C SER A 20 7.00 -10.68 5.82
N THR A 21 6.06 -9.96 6.44
CA THR A 21 4.63 -10.19 6.19
C THR A 21 4.21 -9.85 4.77
N LYS A 22 4.72 -8.76 4.18
CA LYS A 22 4.45 -8.42 2.78
C LYS A 22 4.99 -9.47 1.81
N ILE A 23 6.22 -9.94 2.02
CA ILE A 23 6.86 -10.97 1.18
C ILE A 23 6.05 -12.27 1.28
N ILE A 24 5.73 -12.74 2.49
CA ILE A 24 4.91 -13.94 2.67
C ILE A 24 3.53 -13.77 2.03
N SER A 25 2.89 -12.60 2.20
CA SER A 25 1.58 -12.32 1.60
C SER A 25 1.60 -12.32 0.07
N PHE A 26 2.67 -11.80 -0.53
CA PHE A 26 2.87 -11.83 -1.97
C PHE A 26 2.91 -13.27 -2.48
N PHE A 27 3.69 -14.15 -1.85
CA PHE A 27 3.73 -15.56 -2.21
C PHE A 27 2.40 -16.28 -1.98
N ILE A 28 1.71 -16.01 -0.86
CA ILE A 28 0.37 -16.58 -0.61
C ILE A 28 -0.58 -16.24 -1.75
N LEU A 29 -0.68 -14.95 -2.13
CA LEU A 29 -1.58 -14.52 -3.18
C LEU A 29 -1.19 -15.11 -4.55
N LEU A 30 0.11 -15.25 -4.82
CA LEU A 30 0.61 -15.94 -6.01
C LEU A 30 0.14 -17.39 -6.06
N TYR A 31 0.29 -18.15 -4.96
CA TYR A 31 -0.17 -19.54 -4.89
C TYR A 31 -1.69 -19.65 -5.07
N ILE A 32 -2.47 -18.78 -4.41
CA ILE A 32 -3.93 -18.75 -4.55
C ILE A 32 -4.33 -18.43 -6.00
N ALA A 33 -3.73 -17.41 -6.62
CA ALA A 33 -4.03 -17.02 -8.00
C ALA A 33 -3.74 -18.16 -8.97
N ARG A 34 -2.56 -18.77 -8.87
CA ARG A 34 -2.14 -19.86 -9.76
C ARG A 34 -3.00 -21.12 -9.60
N TYR A 35 -3.49 -21.40 -8.39
CA TYR A 35 -4.33 -22.55 -8.13
C TYR A 35 -5.79 -22.33 -8.55
N LEU A 36 -6.37 -21.16 -8.25
CA LEU A 36 -7.77 -20.86 -8.55
C LEU A 36 -8.02 -20.47 -10.01
N GLY A 37 -6.99 -20.00 -10.72
CA GLY A 37 -7.15 -19.39 -12.03
C GLY A 37 -7.79 -18.00 -11.96
N PRO A 38 -7.87 -17.26 -13.08
CA PRO A 38 -8.26 -15.86 -13.08
C PRO A 38 -9.71 -15.62 -12.66
N ASP A 39 -10.63 -16.56 -12.92
CA ASP A 39 -12.05 -16.41 -12.57
C ASP A 39 -12.28 -16.42 -11.05
N ASP A 40 -11.91 -17.52 -10.37
CA ASP A 40 -12.10 -17.63 -8.92
C ASP A 40 -11.13 -16.72 -8.14
N PHE A 41 -9.94 -16.42 -8.67
CA PHE A 41 -9.08 -15.38 -8.09
C PHE A 41 -9.66 -13.97 -8.24
N GLY A 42 -10.42 -13.72 -9.31
CA GLY A 42 -11.20 -12.52 -9.51
C GLY A 42 -12.27 -12.35 -8.44
N LYS A 43 -13.08 -13.40 -8.22
CA LYS A 43 -14.08 -13.45 -7.13
C LYS A 43 -13.42 -13.26 -5.76
N PHE A 44 -12.29 -13.92 -5.50
CA PHE A 44 -11.50 -13.73 -4.27
C PHE A 44 -11.13 -12.26 -4.09
N SER A 45 -10.56 -11.64 -5.12
CA SER A 45 -10.10 -10.25 -5.08
C SER A 45 -11.26 -9.27 -4.91
N PHE A 46 -12.38 -9.50 -5.59
CA PHE A 46 -13.62 -8.74 -5.42
C PHE A 46 -14.16 -8.84 -4.01
N VAL A 47 -14.29 -10.06 -3.46
CA VAL A 47 -14.80 -10.29 -2.09
C VAL A 47 -14.02 -9.47 -1.06
N PHE A 48 -12.68 -9.51 -1.12
CA PHE A 48 -11.87 -8.71 -0.20
C PHE A 48 -11.96 -7.22 -0.49
N ALA A 49 -11.95 -6.77 -1.76
CA ALA A 49 -12.13 -5.35 -2.09
C ALA A 49 -13.47 -4.81 -1.58
N PHE A 50 -14.54 -5.60 -1.69
CA PHE A 50 -15.88 -5.26 -1.22
C PHE A 50 -15.93 -5.17 0.30
N VAL A 51 -15.38 -6.15 1.02
CA VAL A 51 -15.31 -6.10 2.48
C VAL A 51 -14.43 -4.94 2.96
N TYR A 52 -13.29 -4.69 2.30
CA TYR A 52 -12.46 -3.51 2.58
C TYR A 52 -13.24 -2.22 2.38
N PHE A 53 -14.15 -2.16 1.40
CA PHE A 53 -14.99 -1.00 1.18
C PHE A 53 -15.91 -0.67 2.37
N PHE A 54 -16.29 -1.66 3.17
CA PHE A 54 -17.07 -1.44 4.39
C PHE A 54 -16.18 -1.36 5.65
N ALA A 55 -14.90 -1.75 5.56
CA ALA A 55 -13.97 -1.78 6.68
C ALA A 55 -13.58 -0.39 7.21
N PHE A 56 -13.80 0.70 6.47
CA PHE A 56 -13.60 2.05 7.01
C PHE A 56 -14.58 2.39 8.13
N ILE A 57 -15.78 1.78 8.13
CA ILE A 57 -16.85 2.04 9.10
C ILE A 57 -16.44 1.59 10.51
N PRO A 58 -15.90 0.39 10.74
CA PRO A 58 -15.40 0.05 12.08
C PRO A 58 -14.10 0.76 12.44
N ASP A 59 -13.28 1.19 11.47
CA ASP A 59 -12.02 1.86 11.82
C ASP A 59 -12.20 3.34 12.16
N LEU A 60 -13.10 4.08 11.47
CA LEU A 60 -13.50 5.50 11.66
C LEU A 60 -12.40 6.46 12.16
N GLY A 61 -11.11 6.20 11.94
CA GLY A 61 -10.01 6.95 12.55
C GLY A 61 -9.85 6.75 14.07
N ILE A 62 -10.62 5.85 14.68
CA ILE A 62 -10.64 5.54 16.13
C ILE A 62 -9.25 5.12 16.59
N HIS A 63 -8.51 4.35 15.79
CA HIS A 63 -7.16 3.91 16.15
C HIS A 63 -6.21 5.08 16.49
N ASN A 64 -6.19 6.13 15.67
CA ASN A 64 -5.32 7.29 15.88
C ASN A 64 -5.66 8.07 17.15
N ILE A 65 -6.96 8.24 17.43
CA ILE A 65 -7.43 8.90 18.65
C ILE A 65 -7.05 8.06 19.89
N LEU A 66 -7.26 6.75 19.82
CA LEU A 66 -6.92 5.84 20.91
C LEU A 66 -5.42 5.84 21.23
N VAL A 67 -4.55 5.77 20.23
CA VAL A 67 -3.09 5.82 20.43
C VAL A 67 -2.71 7.13 21.13
N ARG A 68 -3.26 8.26 20.64
CA ARG A 68 -2.98 9.59 21.21
C ARG A 68 -3.44 9.72 22.67
N GLU A 69 -4.68 9.34 22.98
CA GLU A 69 -5.22 9.47 24.34
C GLU A 69 -4.61 8.44 25.30
N ALA A 70 -4.37 7.20 24.86
CA ALA A 70 -3.71 6.18 25.67
C ALA A 70 -2.22 6.50 25.94
N ALA A 71 -1.56 7.25 25.04
CA ALA A 71 -0.20 7.73 25.27
C ALA A 71 -0.15 8.89 26.28
N LYS A 72 -1.16 9.78 26.30
CA LYS A 72 -1.27 10.87 27.29
C LYS A 72 -1.54 10.34 28.70
N GLU A 73 -2.48 9.39 28.82
CA GLU A 73 -2.89 8.83 30.10
C GLU A 73 -2.83 7.29 30.07
N PRO A 74 -1.63 6.69 30.21
CA PRO A 74 -1.45 5.24 30.13
C PRO A 74 -2.26 4.44 31.16
N ALA A 75 -2.65 5.06 32.28
CA ALA A 75 -3.50 4.45 33.31
C ALA A 75 -4.93 4.18 32.80
N ASN A 76 -5.45 5.05 31.92
CA ASN A 76 -6.81 4.97 31.37
C ASN A 76 -6.88 4.15 30.07
N ALA A 77 -5.74 3.68 29.55
CA ALA A 77 -5.65 2.91 28.31
C ALA A 77 -6.60 1.70 28.30
N GLY A 78 -6.75 0.99 29.42
CA GLY A 78 -7.64 -0.18 29.52
C GLY A 78 -9.12 0.16 29.33
N ILE A 79 -9.58 1.30 29.85
CA ILE A 79 -10.96 1.78 29.70
C ILE A 79 -11.20 2.31 28.28
N LEU A 80 -10.23 3.06 27.73
CA LEU A 80 -10.27 3.58 26.37
C LEU A 80 -10.40 2.45 25.34
N ILE A 81 -9.56 1.42 25.46
CA ILE A 81 -9.56 0.26 24.55
C ILE A 81 -10.87 -0.53 24.69
N GLY A 82 -11.39 -0.71 25.90
CA GLY A 82 -12.65 -1.43 26.13
C GLY A 82 -13.84 -0.72 25.47
N ASN A 83 -13.97 0.60 25.70
CA ASN A 83 -15.01 1.41 25.07
C ASN A 83 -14.88 1.42 23.56
N ALA A 84 -13.67 1.63 23.03
CA ALA A 84 -13.49 1.65 21.59
C ALA A 84 -13.73 0.29 20.95
N THR A 85 -13.36 -0.81 21.60
CA THR A 85 -13.71 -2.17 21.12
C THR A 85 -15.22 -2.34 21.03
N ALA A 86 -15.97 -1.86 22.04
CA ALA A 86 -17.43 -1.90 22.01
C ALA A 86 -18.03 -1.06 20.86
N ILE A 87 -17.53 0.16 20.64
CA ILE A 87 -17.91 1.00 19.49
C ILE A 87 -17.63 0.26 18.18
N LYS A 88 -16.42 -0.29 18.03
CA LYS A 88 -15.97 -1.00 16.83
C LYS A 88 -16.84 -2.23 16.52
N ILE A 89 -17.30 -2.96 17.55
CA ILE A 89 -18.26 -4.08 17.38
C ILE A 89 -19.58 -3.58 16.79
N VAL A 90 -20.17 -2.53 17.35
CA VAL A 90 -21.44 -1.96 16.83
C VAL A 90 -21.28 -1.49 15.38
N LEU A 91 -20.20 -0.75 15.10
CA LEU A 91 -19.90 -0.26 13.76
C LEU A 91 -19.63 -1.39 12.77
N SER A 92 -18.99 -2.48 13.20
CA SER A 92 -18.80 -3.68 12.37
C SER A 92 -20.11 -4.38 12.06
N LEU A 93 -21.04 -4.46 13.02
CA LEU A 93 -22.37 -5.04 12.76
C LEU A 93 -23.13 -4.20 11.72
N ILE A 94 -23.03 -2.86 11.80
CA ILE A 94 -23.59 -1.97 10.78
C ILE A 94 -22.91 -2.20 9.43
N ALA A 95 -21.58 -2.30 9.40
CA ALA A 95 -20.81 -2.56 8.18
C ALA A 95 -21.19 -3.91 7.53
N ILE A 96 -21.33 -4.97 8.33
CA ILE A 96 -21.76 -6.30 7.87
C ILE A 96 -23.18 -6.24 7.33
N PHE A 97 -24.09 -5.59 8.06
CA PHE A 97 -25.47 -5.42 7.61
C PHE A 97 -25.52 -4.70 6.26
N LEU A 98 -24.78 -3.59 6.10
CA LEU A 98 -24.72 -2.84 4.85
C LEU A 98 -24.07 -3.67 3.73
N ALA A 99 -23.02 -4.43 4.01
CA ALA A 99 -22.38 -5.32 3.04
C ALA A 99 -23.36 -6.41 2.57
N PHE A 100 -24.09 -7.04 3.50
CA PHE A 100 -25.08 -8.08 3.21
C PHE A 100 -26.26 -7.52 2.43
N PHE A 101 -26.77 -6.37 2.85
CA PHE A 101 -27.85 -5.67 2.16
C PHE A 101 -27.42 -5.35 0.71
N THR A 102 -26.24 -4.75 0.55
CA THR A 102 -25.75 -4.33 -0.77
C THR A 102 -25.50 -5.51 -1.71
N ILE A 103 -24.87 -6.60 -1.24
CA ILE A 103 -24.61 -7.75 -2.11
C ILE A 103 -25.89 -8.49 -2.51
N ASN A 104 -26.93 -8.50 -1.66
CA ASN A 104 -28.20 -9.13 -1.99
C ASN A 104 -29.01 -8.35 -3.02
N LEU A 105 -28.81 -7.03 -3.10
CA LEU A 105 -29.35 -6.20 -4.18
C LEU A 105 -28.62 -6.39 -5.52
N MET A 106 -27.45 -7.01 -5.50
CA MET A 106 -26.64 -7.27 -6.68
C MET A 106 -26.83 -8.69 -7.20
N ASP A 107 -26.75 -8.85 -8.52
CA ASP A 107 -26.94 -10.13 -9.21
C ASP A 107 -25.64 -10.94 -9.31
N TYR A 108 -25.03 -11.24 -8.16
CA TYR A 108 -23.84 -12.10 -8.08
C TYR A 108 -24.19 -13.57 -7.83
N PRO A 109 -23.37 -14.51 -8.34
CA PRO A 109 -23.52 -15.94 -8.07
C PRO A 109 -23.51 -16.27 -6.57
N ILE A 110 -24.22 -17.35 -6.19
CA ILE A 110 -24.33 -17.80 -4.79
C ILE A 110 -22.96 -18.12 -4.17
N SER A 111 -22.01 -18.63 -4.95
CA SER A 111 -20.65 -18.92 -4.49
C SER A 111 -19.92 -17.65 -4.05
N THR A 112 -19.99 -16.58 -4.85
CA THR A 112 -19.42 -15.26 -4.54
C THR A 112 -20.12 -14.63 -3.33
N LYS A 113 -21.46 -14.73 -3.25
CA LYS A 113 -22.23 -14.26 -2.09
C LYS A 113 -21.82 -14.96 -0.80
N ASN A 114 -21.69 -16.28 -0.82
CA ASN A 114 -21.26 -17.07 0.35
C ASN A 114 -19.84 -16.72 0.80
N ALA A 115 -18.92 -16.55 -0.15
CA ALA A 115 -17.56 -16.09 0.14
C ALA A 115 -17.55 -14.69 0.78
N LEU A 116 -18.38 -13.77 0.27
CA LEU A 116 -18.53 -12.43 0.81
C LEU A 116 -19.15 -12.42 2.21
N TYR A 117 -20.19 -13.22 2.45
CA TYR A 117 -20.77 -13.38 3.77
C TYR A 117 -19.73 -13.82 4.80
N LEU A 118 -18.95 -14.84 4.43
CA LEU A 118 -17.88 -15.33 5.27
C LEU A 118 -16.82 -14.25 5.52
N ALA A 119 -16.31 -13.60 4.47
CA ALA A 119 -15.32 -12.52 4.56
C ALA A 119 -15.79 -11.34 5.42
N SER A 120 -17.07 -10.98 5.35
CA SER A 120 -17.63 -9.87 6.12
C SER A 120 -17.67 -10.16 7.62
N ILE A 121 -17.87 -11.43 8.04
CA ILE A 121 -17.73 -11.83 9.45
C ILE A 121 -16.31 -11.53 9.96
N GLY A 122 -15.31 -11.56 9.08
CA GLY A 122 -13.95 -11.12 9.38
C GLY A 122 -13.86 -9.69 9.93
N LEU A 123 -14.79 -8.79 9.59
CA LEU A 123 -14.83 -7.43 10.15
C LEU A 123 -14.98 -7.45 11.68
N LEU A 124 -15.78 -8.38 12.23
CA LEU A 124 -15.91 -8.54 13.68
C LEU A 124 -14.58 -8.92 14.34
N ILE A 125 -13.82 -9.79 13.67
CA ILE A 125 -12.52 -10.27 14.14
C ILE A 125 -11.49 -9.13 14.15
N THR A 126 -11.51 -8.27 13.12
CA THR A 126 -10.58 -7.14 13.02
C THR A 126 -10.73 -6.12 14.14
N ASN A 127 -11.87 -6.04 14.84
CA ASN A 127 -12.05 -5.11 15.96
C ASN A 127 -11.10 -5.37 17.13
N LEU A 128 -10.68 -6.62 17.31
CA LEU A 128 -9.73 -7.04 18.33
C LEU A 128 -8.32 -6.49 18.08
N SER A 129 -8.05 -5.95 16.89
CA SER A 129 -6.80 -5.26 16.59
C SER A 129 -6.61 -3.98 17.42
N ALA A 130 -7.67 -3.45 18.05
CA ALA A 130 -7.58 -2.34 19.00
C ALA A 130 -6.64 -2.64 20.18
N PHE A 131 -6.48 -3.92 20.54
CA PHE A 131 -5.52 -4.36 21.56
C PHE A 131 -4.06 -4.18 21.11
N GLY A 132 -3.83 -4.08 19.80
CA GLY A 132 -2.54 -3.73 19.19
C GLY A 132 -1.93 -2.44 19.77
N ILE A 133 -2.78 -1.49 20.16
CA ILE A 133 -2.39 -0.20 20.73
C ILE A 133 -1.59 -0.36 22.03
N ILE A 134 -1.86 -1.42 22.79
CA ILE A 134 -1.13 -1.71 24.04
C ILE A 134 0.35 -1.93 23.77
N TYR A 135 0.68 -2.63 22.68
CA TYR A 135 2.07 -2.86 22.29
C TYR A 135 2.73 -1.59 21.75
N GLU A 136 1.96 -0.71 21.11
CA GLU A 136 2.45 0.58 20.63
C GLU A 136 2.80 1.53 21.78
N ILE A 137 1.87 1.76 22.72
CA ILE A 137 2.10 2.65 23.87
C ILE A 137 3.16 2.11 24.84
N LYS A 138 3.35 0.79 24.90
CA LYS A 138 4.40 0.16 25.72
C LYS A 138 5.73 0.01 24.99
N LEU A 139 5.82 0.43 23.72
CA LEU A 139 7.02 0.29 22.89
C LEU A 139 7.51 -1.17 22.81
N ARG A 140 6.56 -2.09 22.61
CA ARG A 140 6.75 -3.54 22.53
C ARG A 140 6.34 -4.09 21.17
N MET A 141 6.82 -3.44 20.10
CA MET A 141 6.40 -3.73 18.73
C MET A 141 6.89 -5.10 18.23
N GLU A 142 7.82 -5.74 18.96
CA GLU A 142 8.24 -7.12 18.70
C GLU A 142 7.05 -8.10 18.70
N TYR A 143 6.07 -7.92 19.58
CA TYR A 143 4.87 -8.78 19.63
C TYR A 143 3.98 -8.57 18.40
N SER A 144 3.79 -7.30 18.01
CA SER A 144 2.99 -6.98 16.82
C SER A 144 3.59 -7.57 15.55
N ALA A 145 4.91 -7.44 15.39
CA ALA A 145 5.66 -8.05 14.30
C ALA A 145 5.56 -9.58 14.33
N LEU A 146 5.83 -10.21 15.49
CA LEU A 146 5.79 -11.65 15.66
C LEU A 146 4.41 -12.23 15.33
N PHE A 147 3.34 -11.68 15.89
CA PHE A 147 1.97 -12.18 15.67
C PHE A 147 1.51 -11.98 14.22
N SER A 148 1.95 -10.90 13.58
CA SER A 148 1.69 -10.68 12.15
C SER A 148 2.38 -11.74 11.30
N VAL A 149 3.66 -12.04 11.56
CA VAL A 149 4.41 -13.07 10.84
C VAL A 149 3.82 -14.45 11.10
N THR A 150 3.52 -14.81 12.36
CA THR A 150 2.90 -16.09 12.72
C THR A 150 1.57 -16.30 11.98
N SER A 151 0.70 -15.28 11.94
CA SER A 151 -0.56 -15.34 11.21
C SER A 151 -0.35 -15.56 9.71
N ARG A 152 0.63 -14.88 9.09
CA ARG A 152 0.94 -15.10 7.66
C ARG A 152 1.52 -16.48 7.39
N ILE A 153 2.32 -17.04 8.29
CA ILE A 153 2.80 -18.42 8.18
C ILE A 153 1.64 -19.40 8.28
N ILE A 154 0.71 -19.20 9.24
CA ILE A 154 -0.51 -20.02 9.36
C ILE A 154 -1.36 -19.92 8.10
N PHE A 155 -1.55 -18.72 7.55
CA PHE A 155 -2.29 -18.55 6.31
C PHE A 155 -1.63 -19.30 5.15
N LEU A 156 -0.30 -19.20 5.00
CA LEU A 156 0.44 -19.96 4.00
C LEU A 156 0.26 -21.47 4.18
N MET A 157 0.36 -21.99 5.40
CA MET A 157 0.15 -23.41 5.68
C MET A 157 -1.26 -23.85 5.31
N LEU A 158 -2.29 -23.07 5.65
CA LEU A 158 -3.67 -23.36 5.28
C LEU A 158 -3.87 -23.32 3.77
N VAL A 159 -3.26 -22.36 3.06
CA VAL A 159 -3.32 -22.26 1.60
C VAL A 159 -2.69 -23.49 0.96
N LEU A 160 -1.48 -23.88 1.38
CA LEU A 160 -0.81 -25.09 0.88
C LEU A 160 -1.65 -26.34 1.16
N TYR A 161 -2.25 -26.45 2.34
CA TYR A 161 -3.17 -27.53 2.67
C TYR A 161 -4.41 -27.53 1.75
N GLY A 162 -5.03 -26.37 1.52
CA GLY A 162 -6.19 -26.23 0.65
C GLY A 162 -5.89 -26.64 -0.79
N VAL A 163 -4.73 -26.25 -1.31
CA VAL A 163 -4.23 -26.67 -2.63
C VAL A 163 -4.08 -28.19 -2.70
N LEU A 164 -3.47 -28.82 -1.68
CA LEU A 164 -3.31 -30.28 -1.64
C LEU A 164 -4.64 -31.03 -1.57
N GLN A 165 -5.67 -30.44 -0.96
CA GLN A 165 -7.01 -31.03 -0.83
C GLN A 165 -7.94 -30.68 -2.00
N ASN A 166 -7.44 -30.02 -3.05
CA ASN A 166 -8.24 -29.50 -4.16
C ASN A 166 -9.45 -28.66 -3.68
N SER A 167 -9.21 -27.78 -2.70
CA SER A 167 -10.25 -26.96 -2.06
C SER A 167 -10.77 -25.84 -2.96
N THR A 168 -11.93 -25.28 -2.59
CA THR A 168 -12.60 -24.21 -3.35
C THR A 168 -12.26 -22.81 -2.83
N LEU A 169 -12.67 -21.77 -3.56
CA LEU A 169 -12.59 -20.36 -3.16
C LEU A 169 -12.98 -20.10 -1.69
N LEU A 170 -14.09 -20.71 -1.24
CA LEU A 170 -14.62 -20.50 0.10
C LEU A 170 -13.63 -20.91 1.19
N PHE A 171 -12.86 -21.99 0.95
CA PHE A 171 -11.82 -22.44 1.86
C PHE A 171 -10.69 -21.42 1.98
N PHE A 172 -10.25 -20.80 0.88
CA PHE A 172 -9.18 -19.80 0.93
C PHE A 172 -9.62 -18.51 1.65
N VAL A 173 -10.89 -18.13 1.48
CA VAL A 173 -11.50 -17.03 2.27
C VAL A 173 -11.54 -17.40 3.75
N PHE A 174 -12.02 -18.61 4.08
CA PHE A 174 -12.00 -19.12 5.46
C PHE A 174 -10.58 -19.13 6.05
N ALA A 175 -9.59 -19.59 5.29
CA ALA A 175 -8.20 -19.66 5.71
C ALA A 175 -7.62 -18.27 6.03
N SER A 176 -7.94 -17.26 5.22
CA SER A 176 -7.51 -15.88 5.47
C SER A 176 -8.10 -15.36 6.78
N ILE A 177 -9.40 -15.53 6.98
CA ILE A 177 -10.10 -15.07 8.19
C ILE A 177 -9.61 -15.81 9.43
N SER A 178 -9.37 -17.12 9.31
CA SER A 178 -8.83 -17.96 10.39
C SER A 178 -7.43 -17.50 10.81
N ALA A 179 -6.58 -17.16 9.85
CA ALA A 179 -5.26 -16.62 10.13
C ALA A 179 -5.33 -15.24 10.82
N ASP A 180 -6.22 -14.36 10.38
CA ASP A 180 -6.45 -13.06 11.01
C ASP A 180 -7.06 -13.23 12.41
N PHE A 181 -7.89 -14.26 12.63
CA PHE A 181 -8.42 -14.60 13.96
C PHE A 181 -7.30 -15.00 14.92
N VAL A 182 -6.36 -15.83 14.47
CA VAL A 182 -5.19 -16.19 15.29
C VAL A 182 -4.36 -14.95 15.64
N HIS A 183 -4.10 -14.06 14.67
CA HIS A 183 -3.41 -12.79 14.92
C HIS A 183 -4.07 -12.00 16.06
N ASN A 184 -5.38 -11.80 15.93
CA ASN A 184 -6.17 -10.99 16.85
C ASN A 184 -6.31 -11.64 18.25
N ILE A 185 -6.43 -12.96 18.33
CA ILE A 185 -6.40 -13.67 19.62
C ILE A 185 -5.06 -13.51 20.30
N LEU A 186 -3.95 -13.68 19.58
CA LEU A 186 -2.61 -13.52 20.17
C LEU A 186 -2.42 -12.10 20.72
N MET A 187 -2.90 -11.09 19.98
CA MET A 187 -2.91 -9.69 20.44
C MET A 187 -3.64 -9.55 21.78
N VAL A 188 -4.86 -10.10 21.90
CA VAL A 188 -5.69 -10.00 23.12
C VAL A 188 -5.11 -10.80 24.30
N VAL A 189 -4.65 -12.03 24.05
CA VAL A 189 -4.16 -12.92 25.12
C VAL A 189 -2.89 -12.37 25.77
N PHE A 190 -1.95 -11.91 24.95
CA PHE A 190 -0.68 -11.39 25.45
C PHE A 190 -0.78 -9.96 25.99
N SER A 191 -1.80 -9.18 25.58
CA SER A 191 -1.95 -7.81 26.04
C SER A 191 -2.33 -7.74 27.52
N LYS A 192 -2.99 -8.79 28.04
CA LYS A 192 -3.35 -8.93 29.47
C LYS A 192 -2.14 -8.83 30.40
N ARG A 193 -0.92 -9.11 29.90
CA ARG A 193 0.34 -8.96 30.65
C ARG A 193 0.74 -7.50 30.87
N PHE A 194 0.19 -6.58 30.08
CA PHE A 194 0.59 -5.18 30.07
C PHE A 194 -0.53 -4.24 30.55
N VAL A 195 -1.76 -4.47 30.10
CA VAL A 195 -2.92 -3.65 30.44
C VAL A 195 -4.13 -4.57 30.60
N ASN A 196 -4.86 -4.41 31.70
CA ASN A 196 -6.15 -5.07 31.88
C ASN A 196 -7.24 -4.19 31.26
N VAL A 197 -7.86 -4.69 30.19
CA VAL A 197 -8.92 -3.96 29.46
C VAL A 197 -10.23 -4.12 30.20
N GLN A 198 -10.89 -2.99 30.46
CA GLN A 198 -12.17 -2.93 31.18
C GLN A 198 -13.26 -2.50 30.23
N PHE A 199 -14.30 -3.31 30.09
CA PHE A 199 -15.47 -2.99 29.28
C PHE A 199 -16.48 -2.20 30.12
N ASN A 200 -16.16 -0.93 30.34
CA ASN A 200 -17.04 0.01 31.05
C ASN A 200 -17.68 0.93 30.02
N PHE A 201 -18.96 0.76 29.71
CA PHE A 201 -19.65 1.59 28.72
C PHE A 201 -19.83 3.02 29.23
N ASP A 202 -18.92 3.91 28.84
CA ASP A 202 -19.02 5.34 29.13
C ASP A 202 -19.51 6.08 27.90
N TYR A 203 -20.80 6.45 27.91
CA TYR A 203 -21.43 7.17 26.82
C TYR A 203 -20.73 8.50 26.48
N LYS A 204 -20.25 9.24 27.48
CA LYS A 204 -19.59 10.54 27.25
C LYS A 204 -18.26 10.33 26.51
N LEU A 205 -17.48 9.35 26.96
CA LEU A 205 -16.23 8.97 26.32
C LEU A 205 -16.45 8.46 24.91
N ILE A 206 -17.46 7.61 24.68
CA ILE A 206 -17.82 7.09 23.36
C ILE A 206 -18.17 8.25 22.41
N LYS A 207 -19.02 9.18 22.85
CA LYS A 207 -19.41 10.35 22.06
C LYS A 207 -18.21 11.22 21.72
N GLN A 208 -17.30 11.42 22.66
CA GLN A 208 -16.08 12.19 22.43
C GLN A 208 -15.17 11.50 21.39
N ILE A 209 -14.91 10.20 21.54
CA ILE A 209 -14.09 9.42 20.60
C ILE A 209 -14.67 9.53 19.19
N LEU A 210 -15.98 9.32 19.02
CA LEU A 210 -16.63 9.41 17.71
C LEU A 210 -16.56 10.81 17.09
N HIS A 211 -16.79 11.86 17.89
CA HIS A 211 -16.73 13.24 17.42
C HIS A 211 -15.32 13.61 16.93
N GLU A 212 -14.29 13.19 17.65
CA GLU A 212 -12.90 13.47 17.28
C GLU A 212 -12.40 12.59 16.12
N ALA A 213 -12.93 11.38 15.99
CA ALA A 213 -12.51 10.43 14.95
C ALA A 213 -13.18 10.73 13.59
N LEU A 214 -14.38 11.33 13.58
CA LEU A 214 -15.15 11.59 12.36
C LEU A 214 -14.39 12.37 11.26
N PRO A 215 -13.64 13.46 11.54
CA PRO A 215 -12.86 14.15 10.51
C PRO A 215 -11.75 13.27 9.90
N ILE A 216 -11.14 12.40 10.71
CA ILE A 216 -10.10 11.46 10.27
C ILE A 216 -10.75 10.38 9.39
N ALA A 217 -11.92 9.89 9.77
CA ALA A 217 -12.69 8.94 8.98
C ALA A 217 -13.05 9.46 7.59
N LEU A 218 -13.52 10.71 7.51
CA LEU A 218 -13.89 11.31 6.22
C LEU A 218 -12.68 11.37 5.28
N ALA A 219 -11.48 11.64 5.80
CA ALA A 219 -10.26 11.60 5.00
C ALA A 219 -9.89 10.17 4.57
N SER A 220 -10.05 9.17 5.44
CA SER A 220 -9.70 7.77 5.12
C SER A 220 -10.65 7.13 4.11
N VAL A 221 -11.92 7.56 4.05
CA VAL A 221 -12.88 7.13 3.02
C VAL A 221 -12.35 7.43 1.61
N PHE A 222 -11.84 8.64 1.38
CA PHE A 222 -11.29 8.99 0.06
C PHE A 222 -10.09 8.14 -0.32
N VAL A 223 -9.20 7.84 0.63
CA VAL A 223 -8.05 6.94 0.42
C VAL A 223 -8.53 5.53 0.06
N MET A 224 -9.55 5.03 0.77
CA MET A 224 -10.07 3.70 0.53
C MET A 224 -10.75 3.58 -0.84
N ILE A 225 -11.58 4.57 -1.20
CA ILE A 225 -12.17 4.66 -2.55
C ILE A 225 -11.04 4.68 -3.57
N TYR A 226 -10.05 5.55 -3.39
CA TYR A 226 -8.93 5.72 -4.31
C TYR A 226 -8.19 4.41 -4.63
N PHE A 227 -7.98 3.53 -3.65
CA PHE A 227 -7.21 2.29 -3.85
C PHE A 227 -8.04 1.04 -4.17
N ARG A 228 -9.37 1.08 -4.02
CA ARG A 228 -10.22 -0.12 -4.13
C ARG A 228 -11.34 0.00 -5.15
N VAL A 229 -11.69 1.22 -5.56
CA VAL A 229 -12.84 1.43 -6.44
C VAL A 229 -12.64 0.79 -7.82
N ASP A 230 -11.40 0.71 -8.32
CA ASP A 230 -11.06 0.06 -9.59
C ASP A 230 -11.60 -1.38 -9.65
N ILE A 231 -11.32 -2.18 -8.61
CA ILE A 231 -11.71 -3.61 -8.53
C ILE A 231 -13.23 -3.75 -8.46
N LEU A 232 -13.89 -2.87 -7.69
CA LEU A 232 -15.35 -2.89 -7.54
C LEU A 232 -16.06 -2.50 -8.83
N MET A 233 -15.59 -1.45 -9.50
CA MET A 233 -16.14 -1.00 -10.77
C MET A 233 -15.89 -2.03 -11.88
N LEU A 234 -14.71 -2.65 -11.90
CA LEU A 234 -14.40 -3.69 -12.88
C LEU A 234 -15.29 -4.92 -12.67
N SER A 235 -15.51 -5.35 -11.43
CA SER A 235 -16.44 -6.44 -11.10
C SER A 235 -17.87 -6.14 -11.52
N PHE A 236 -18.32 -4.89 -11.35
CA PHE A 236 -19.68 -4.49 -11.69
C PHE A 236 -19.90 -4.27 -13.19
N LEU A 237 -18.89 -3.76 -13.91
CA LEU A 237 -19.01 -3.37 -15.33
C LEU A 237 -18.53 -4.47 -16.30
N LYS A 238 -17.77 -5.45 -15.80
CA LYS A 238 -17.18 -6.53 -16.60
C LYS A 238 -17.43 -7.89 -15.96
N ASN A 239 -16.41 -8.73 -15.82
CA ASN A 239 -16.53 -10.10 -15.36
C ASN A 239 -15.41 -10.43 -14.36
N ASP A 240 -15.57 -11.55 -13.66
CA ASP A 240 -14.63 -12.00 -12.64
C ASP A 240 -13.22 -12.27 -13.20
N VAL A 241 -13.11 -12.80 -14.42
CA VAL A 241 -11.81 -13.01 -15.10
C VAL A 241 -11.04 -11.70 -15.24
N ASP A 242 -11.68 -10.64 -15.72
CA ASP A 242 -11.07 -9.32 -15.87
C ASP A 242 -10.60 -8.76 -14.52
N VAL A 243 -11.38 -8.97 -13.45
CA VAL A 243 -10.98 -8.64 -12.07
C VAL A 243 -9.74 -9.43 -11.64
N GLY A 244 -9.68 -10.72 -11.95
CA GLY A 244 -8.54 -11.57 -11.65
C GLY A 244 -7.28 -11.12 -12.38
N LEU A 245 -7.40 -10.80 -13.67
CA LEU A 245 -6.30 -10.31 -14.49
C LEU A 245 -5.75 -8.96 -13.99
N TYR A 246 -6.65 -8.01 -13.67
CA TYR A 246 -6.27 -6.73 -13.07
C TYR A 246 -5.60 -6.91 -11.71
N SER A 247 -6.21 -7.73 -10.85
CA SER A 247 -5.74 -7.93 -9.48
C SER A 247 -4.36 -8.61 -9.45
N ALA A 248 -4.08 -9.55 -10.36
CA ALA A 248 -2.76 -10.16 -10.46
C ALA A 248 -1.66 -9.12 -10.80
N ALA A 249 -1.92 -8.27 -11.80
CA ALA A 249 -1.00 -7.20 -12.18
C ALA A 249 -0.83 -6.16 -11.04
N TYR A 250 -1.94 -5.72 -10.43
CA TYR A 250 -1.94 -4.72 -9.37
C TYR A 250 -1.20 -5.19 -8.11
N ARG A 251 -1.36 -6.45 -7.70
CA ARG A 251 -0.64 -7.00 -6.54
C ARG A 251 0.87 -7.03 -6.75
N PHE A 252 1.30 -7.30 -7.98
CA PHE A 252 2.71 -7.28 -8.33
C PHE A 252 3.29 -5.86 -8.25
N THR A 253 2.56 -4.85 -8.72
CA THR A 253 3.01 -3.46 -8.67
C THR A 253 2.95 -2.88 -7.24
N GLU A 254 1.92 -3.21 -6.47
CA GLU A 254 1.76 -2.84 -5.05
C GLU A 254 2.97 -3.30 -4.21
N ALA A 255 3.59 -4.41 -4.58
CA ALA A 255 4.79 -4.92 -3.92
C ALA A 255 5.98 -3.96 -4.02
N PHE A 256 6.07 -3.05 -5.00
CA PHE A 256 7.20 -2.11 -5.12
C PHE A 256 7.05 -0.83 -4.29
N ILE A 257 5.86 -0.55 -3.74
CA ILE A 257 5.57 0.66 -2.96
C ILE A 257 6.44 0.74 -1.68
N PHE A 258 7.02 -0.36 -1.21
CA PHE A 258 7.93 -0.31 -0.04
C PHE A 258 9.19 0.52 -0.33
N VAL A 259 9.66 0.55 -1.58
CA VAL A 259 10.92 1.24 -1.96
C VAL A 259 10.86 2.74 -1.63
N PRO A 260 9.89 3.53 -2.14
CA PRO A 260 9.76 4.94 -1.79
C PRO A 260 9.39 5.13 -0.32
N SER A 261 8.61 4.21 0.25
CA SER A 261 8.17 4.29 1.65
C SER A 261 9.36 4.24 2.62
N ILE A 262 10.33 3.35 2.40
CA ILE A 262 11.52 3.25 3.26
C ILE A 262 12.28 4.57 3.25
N LEU A 263 12.60 5.11 2.06
CA LEU A 263 13.32 6.37 1.94
C LEU A 263 12.57 7.50 2.65
N MET A 264 11.27 7.65 2.37
CA MET A 264 10.50 8.76 2.91
C MET A 264 10.25 8.66 4.41
N THR A 265 10.07 7.45 4.96
CA THR A 265 9.97 7.29 6.42
C THR A 265 11.23 7.70 7.15
N SER A 266 12.42 7.49 6.56
CA SER A 266 13.69 7.97 7.11
C SER A 266 13.89 9.48 6.92
N MET A 267 13.45 10.04 5.78
CA MET A 267 13.60 11.47 5.49
C MET A 267 12.58 12.35 6.20
N PHE A 268 11.42 11.82 6.56
CA PHE A 268 10.31 12.61 7.11
C PHE A 268 10.65 13.41 8.39
N PRO A 269 11.33 12.84 9.41
CA PRO A 269 11.71 13.62 10.59
C PRO A 269 12.68 14.75 10.26
N LEU A 270 13.62 14.50 9.33
CA LEU A 270 14.59 15.50 8.88
C LEU A 270 13.90 16.62 8.12
N MET A 271 12.99 16.29 7.19
CA MET A 271 12.20 17.30 6.47
C MET A 271 11.37 18.16 7.43
N SER A 272 10.70 17.55 8.41
CA SER A 272 9.90 18.28 9.39
C SER A 272 10.75 19.22 10.27
N LYS A 273 11.96 18.79 10.63
CA LYS A 273 12.93 19.61 11.37
C LYS A 273 13.45 20.75 10.50
N TYR A 274 13.92 20.46 9.29
CA TYR A 274 14.46 21.45 8.36
C TYR A 274 13.43 22.49 7.95
N PHE A 275 12.15 22.12 7.83
CA PHE A 275 11.11 23.09 7.53
C PHE A 275 11.03 24.23 8.57
N LYS A 276 11.35 23.94 9.84
CA LYS A 276 11.39 24.94 10.92
C LYS A 276 12.75 25.61 11.08
N GLU A 277 13.83 24.83 10.97
CA GLU A 277 15.18 25.29 11.35
C GLU A 277 16.03 25.77 10.16
N SER A 278 15.83 25.22 8.97
CA SER A 278 16.63 25.54 7.79
C SER A 278 15.88 25.22 6.51
N PHE A 279 15.18 26.23 6.00
CA PHE A 279 14.39 26.10 4.78
C PHE A 279 15.22 25.64 3.57
N ASN A 280 16.48 26.06 3.46
CA ASN A 280 17.38 25.59 2.41
C ASN A 280 17.65 24.08 2.47
N LEU A 281 17.83 23.51 3.67
CA LEU A 281 17.99 22.07 3.85
C LEU A 281 16.69 21.30 3.57
N PHE A 282 15.54 21.90 3.85
CA PHE A 282 14.25 21.33 3.48
C PHE A 282 14.10 21.23 1.95
N VAL A 283 14.33 22.33 1.23
CA VAL A 283 14.28 22.36 -0.24
C VAL A 283 15.32 21.40 -0.84
N TYR A 284 16.53 21.35 -0.29
CA TYR A 284 17.56 20.40 -0.72
C TYR A 284 17.09 18.94 -0.55
N SER A 285 16.52 18.61 0.61
CA SER A 285 16.00 17.26 0.90
C SER A 285 14.86 16.87 -0.04
N TYR A 286 13.95 17.81 -0.31
CA TYR A 286 12.86 17.63 -1.28
C TYR A 286 13.38 17.34 -2.69
N VAL A 287 14.29 18.17 -3.19
CA VAL A 287 14.86 18.04 -4.54
C VAL A 287 15.66 16.74 -4.68
N LYS A 288 16.54 16.41 -3.73
CA LYS A 288 17.30 15.14 -3.78
C LYS A 288 16.40 13.91 -3.65
N SER A 289 15.36 13.96 -2.81
CA SER A 289 14.39 12.87 -2.73
C SER A 289 13.63 12.69 -4.05
N PHE A 290 13.20 13.79 -4.69
CA PHE A 290 12.56 13.76 -6.00
C PHE A 290 13.50 13.13 -7.03
N LYS A 291 14.73 13.62 -7.11
CA LYS A 291 15.78 13.15 -8.01
C LYS A 291 15.94 11.62 -7.95
N TYR A 292 16.14 11.07 -6.74
CA TYR A 292 16.35 9.63 -6.57
C TYR A 292 15.09 8.79 -6.80
N LEU A 293 13.93 9.24 -6.30
CA LEU A 293 12.68 8.52 -6.46
C LEU A 293 12.19 8.51 -7.91
N PHE A 294 12.36 9.62 -8.61
CA PHE A 294 12.00 9.72 -10.03
C PHE A 294 12.88 8.81 -10.88
N ALA A 295 14.21 8.89 -10.70
CA ALA A 295 15.11 8.08 -11.49
C ALA A 295 14.95 6.57 -11.22
N SER A 296 14.77 6.19 -9.94
CA SER A 296 14.57 4.78 -9.54
C SER A 296 13.19 4.24 -9.95
N GLY A 297 12.14 5.06 -9.89
CA GLY A 297 10.81 4.69 -10.37
C GLY A 297 10.81 4.43 -11.88
N LEU A 298 11.46 5.29 -12.67
CA LEU A 298 11.53 5.15 -14.12
C LEU A 298 12.27 3.89 -14.56
N ILE A 299 13.43 3.61 -13.96
CA ILE A 299 14.19 2.39 -14.31
C ILE A 299 13.40 1.13 -13.90
N LEU A 300 12.69 1.16 -12.77
CA LEU A 300 11.81 0.07 -12.36
C LEU A 300 10.68 -0.14 -13.38
N ALA A 301 10.01 0.94 -13.80
CA ALA A 301 8.93 0.87 -14.78
C ALA A 301 9.40 0.25 -16.09
N ILE A 302 10.59 0.62 -16.58
CA ILE A 302 11.18 0.04 -17.79
C ILE A 302 11.44 -1.46 -17.61
N ILE A 303 12.17 -1.85 -16.56
CA ILE A 303 12.58 -3.24 -16.36
C ILE A 303 11.37 -4.16 -16.27
N VAL A 304 10.38 -3.79 -15.46
CA VAL A 304 9.16 -4.58 -15.30
C VAL A 304 8.34 -4.57 -16.59
N SER A 305 8.27 -3.46 -17.33
CA SER A 305 7.55 -3.42 -18.62
C SER A 305 8.14 -4.41 -19.63
N PHE A 306 9.47 -4.49 -19.71
CA PHE A 306 10.19 -5.37 -20.63
C PHE A 306 10.12 -6.85 -20.20
N LEU A 307 10.02 -7.11 -18.90
CA LEU A 307 9.91 -8.45 -18.35
C LEU A 307 8.47 -8.87 -18.03
N ALA A 308 7.47 -8.05 -18.38
CA ALA A 308 6.08 -8.27 -17.95
C ALA A 308 5.53 -9.62 -18.42
N ASP A 309 5.86 -10.01 -19.65
CA ASP A 309 5.51 -11.32 -20.22
C ASP A 309 6.17 -12.46 -19.42
N VAL A 310 7.49 -12.38 -19.19
CA VAL A 310 8.24 -13.38 -18.45
C VAL A 310 7.74 -13.49 -17.01
N ILE A 311 7.48 -12.35 -16.36
CA ILE A 311 6.97 -12.27 -15.00
C ILE A 311 5.60 -12.94 -14.94
N ILE A 312 4.62 -12.48 -15.71
CA ILE A 312 3.24 -12.99 -15.63
C ILE A 312 3.18 -14.47 -15.99
N LEU A 313 3.81 -14.88 -17.09
CA LEU A 313 3.71 -16.25 -17.57
C LEU A 313 4.42 -17.26 -16.66
N LYS A 314 5.55 -16.89 -16.03
CA LYS A 314 6.25 -17.79 -15.10
C LYS A 314 5.64 -17.82 -13.71
N VAL A 315 5.15 -16.67 -13.24
CA VAL A 315 4.64 -16.49 -11.88
C VAL A 315 3.19 -16.99 -11.78
N TYR A 316 2.32 -16.53 -12.68
CA TYR A 316 0.89 -16.79 -12.65
C TYR A 316 0.45 -17.87 -13.64
N GLY A 317 1.05 -17.92 -14.83
CA GLY A 317 0.73 -18.93 -15.87
C GLY A 317 0.11 -18.32 -17.13
N LEU A 318 -0.16 -19.18 -18.13
CA LEU A 318 -0.67 -18.77 -19.46
C LEU A 318 -2.07 -18.15 -19.41
N GLU A 319 -2.93 -18.62 -18.49
CA GLU A 319 -4.29 -18.09 -18.30
C GLU A 319 -4.30 -16.62 -17.88
N TYR A 320 -3.18 -16.13 -17.32
CA TYR A 320 -3.01 -14.74 -16.92
C TYR A 320 -2.36 -13.87 -18.00
N SER A 321 -2.22 -14.34 -19.24
CA SER A 321 -1.58 -13.56 -20.32
C SER A 321 -2.19 -12.15 -20.52
N GLY A 322 -3.48 -11.97 -20.27
CA GLY A 322 -4.12 -10.64 -20.28
C GLY A 322 -3.57 -9.66 -19.23
N SER A 323 -3.04 -10.16 -18.10
CA SER A 323 -2.39 -9.33 -17.09
C SER A 323 -1.09 -8.68 -17.56
N ILE A 324 -0.49 -9.12 -18.67
CA ILE A 324 0.77 -8.56 -19.19
C ILE A 324 0.59 -7.08 -19.52
N SER A 325 -0.46 -6.72 -20.27
CA SER A 325 -0.72 -5.33 -20.63
C SER A 325 -1.10 -4.49 -19.41
N ALA A 326 -1.88 -5.04 -18.49
CA ALA A 326 -2.23 -4.37 -17.24
C ALA A 326 -0.99 -4.06 -16.40
N LEU A 327 -0.07 -5.03 -16.27
CA LEU A 327 1.19 -4.87 -15.53
C LEU A 327 2.09 -3.81 -16.18
N GLN A 328 2.20 -3.82 -17.51
CA GLN A 328 2.95 -2.81 -18.25
C GLN A 328 2.42 -1.40 -17.99
N ILE A 329 1.11 -1.20 -17.88
CA ILE A 329 0.52 0.12 -17.60
C ILE A 329 0.66 0.50 -16.12
N LEU A 330 0.31 -0.42 -15.21
CA LEU A 330 0.31 -0.18 -13.76
C LEU A 330 1.72 0.07 -13.19
N ILE A 331 2.78 -0.46 -13.80
CA ILE A 331 4.13 -0.16 -13.30
C ILE A 331 4.53 1.30 -13.55
N TRP A 332 4.04 1.93 -14.64
CA TRP A 332 4.22 3.38 -14.83
C TRP A 332 3.43 4.17 -13.80
N ALA A 333 2.19 3.76 -13.49
CA ALA A 333 1.42 4.35 -12.40
C ALA A 333 2.21 4.26 -11.07
N THR A 334 2.84 3.12 -10.81
CA THR A 334 3.66 2.88 -9.60
C THR A 334 4.91 3.76 -9.56
N SER A 335 5.59 3.97 -10.70
CA SER A 335 6.69 4.93 -10.79
C SER A 335 6.23 6.35 -10.45
N ILE A 336 5.04 6.74 -10.88
CA ILE A 336 4.47 8.06 -10.56
C ILE A 336 4.10 8.13 -9.07
N MET A 337 3.57 7.04 -8.50
CA MET A 337 3.27 6.93 -7.07
C MET A 337 4.51 7.17 -6.19
N PHE A 338 5.72 6.81 -6.63
CA PHE A 338 6.95 7.10 -5.87
C PHE A 338 7.07 8.61 -5.59
N ILE A 339 6.73 9.44 -6.58
CA ILE A 339 6.70 10.89 -6.43
C ILE A 339 5.53 11.33 -5.57
N ASN A 340 4.33 10.79 -5.80
CA ASN A 340 3.16 11.15 -4.99
C ASN A 340 3.35 10.84 -3.50
N ILE A 341 4.12 9.80 -3.16
CA ILE A 341 4.56 9.52 -1.80
C ILE A 341 5.45 10.65 -1.28
N LEU A 342 6.49 11.07 -2.01
CA LEU A 342 7.30 12.24 -1.64
C LEU A 342 6.45 13.49 -1.42
N LEU A 343 5.53 13.80 -2.33
CA LEU A 343 4.65 14.97 -2.22
C LEU A 343 3.81 14.89 -0.95
N SER A 344 3.23 13.72 -0.65
CA SER A 344 2.47 13.45 0.58
C SER A 344 3.29 13.76 1.84
N PHE A 345 4.52 13.25 1.93
CA PHE A 345 5.43 13.54 3.04
C PHE A 345 5.85 15.02 3.10
N THR A 346 5.92 15.70 1.96
CA THR A 346 6.22 17.14 1.88
C THR A 346 5.06 17.99 2.39
N TYR A 347 3.81 17.64 2.05
CA TYR A 347 2.62 18.29 2.61
C TYR A 347 2.57 18.15 4.13
N ILE A 348 2.81 16.94 4.64
CA ILE A 348 2.71 16.68 6.08
C ILE A 348 3.83 17.39 6.84
N SER A 349 5.08 17.30 6.37
CA SER A 349 6.23 17.94 7.05
C SER A 349 6.18 19.47 7.03
N SER A 350 5.47 20.06 6.07
CA SER A 350 5.22 21.52 5.99
C SER A 350 3.93 21.98 6.68
N GLY A 351 3.16 21.08 7.30
CA GLY A 351 1.89 21.41 7.99
C GLY A 351 0.69 21.64 7.06
N ASN A 352 0.77 21.18 5.81
CA ASN A 352 -0.23 21.36 4.76
C ASN A 352 -1.08 20.11 4.48
N GLN A 353 -1.32 19.25 5.49
CA GLN A 353 -2.10 18.00 5.32
C GLN A 353 -3.53 18.21 4.77
N GLY A 354 -4.12 19.39 4.96
CA GLY A 354 -5.43 19.72 4.37
C GLY A 354 -5.42 19.78 2.85
N VAL A 355 -4.29 20.16 2.24
CA VAL A 355 -4.12 20.18 0.77
C VAL A 355 -4.02 18.75 0.24
N MET A 356 -3.25 17.90 0.92
CA MET A 356 -3.18 16.47 0.62
C MET A 356 -4.58 15.84 0.65
N ALA A 357 -5.37 16.09 1.70
CA ALA A 357 -6.72 15.55 1.81
C ALA A 357 -7.64 15.98 0.66
N LYS A 358 -7.60 17.27 0.27
CA LYS A 358 -8.37 17.79 -0.88
C LYS A 358 -7.94 17.15 -2.20
N LEU A 359 -6.63 16.98 -2.42
CA LEU A 359 -6.11 16.32 -3.60
C LEU A 359 -6.48 14.84 -3.65
N THR A 360 -6.42 14.11 -2.53
CA THR A 360 -6.86 12.72 -2.46
C THR A 360 -8.36 12.59 -2.76
N ALA A 361 -9.19 13.49 -2.22
CA ALA A 361 -10.62 13.50 -2.53
C ALA A 361 -10.88 13.73 -4.02
N PHE A 362 -10.22 14.74 -4.61
CA PHE A 362 -10.28 14.99 -6.05
C PHE A 362 -9.83 13.77 -6.86
N ALA A 363 -8.71 13.15 -6.49
CA ALA A 363 -8.16 11.98 -7.15
C ALA A 363 -9.13 10.78 -7.11
N ALA A 364 -9.82 10.56 -5.99
CA ALA A 364 -10.82 9.50 -5.87
C ALA A 364 -12.00 9.71 -6.85
N PHE A 365 -12.58 10.91 -6.89
CA PHE A 365 -13.67 11.21 -7.83
C PHE A 365 -13.21 11.19 -9.30
N PHE A 366 -12.04 11.72 -9.57
CA PHE A 366 -11.46 11.74 -10.91
C PHE A 366 -11.18 10.31 -11.40
N ASN A 367 -10.63 9.45 -10.55
CA ASN A 367 -10.41 8.03 -10.86
C ASN A 367 -11.74 7.30 -11.10
N ILE A 368 -12.78 7.52 -10.29
CA ILE A 368 -14.12 6.96 -10.55
C ILE A 368 -14.63 7.38 -11.93
N ALA A 369 -14.51 8.67 -12.28
CA ALA A 369 -14.96 9.17 -13.56
C ALA A 369 -14.21 8.52 -14.73
N LEU A 370 -12.87 8.42 -14.64
CA LEU A 370 -12.06 7.76 -15.66
C LEU A 370 -12.39 6.26 -15.77
N ASN A 371 -12.59 5.58 -14.65
CA ASN A 371 -13.00 4.17 -14.65
C ASN A 371 -14.35 3.98 -15.33
N PHE A 372 -15.32 4.85 -15.07
CA PHE A 372 -16.62 4.80 -15.72
C PHE A 372 -16.52 4.98 -17.24
N ILE A 373 -15.55 5.76 -17.73
CA ILE A 373 -15.33 6.00 -19.16
C ILE A 373 -14.50 4.87 -19.80
N PHE A 374 -13.40 4.45 -19.18
CA PHE A 374 -12.43 3.54 -19.79
C PHE A 374 -12.69 2.06 -19.54
N ILE A 375 -13.23 1.65 -18.39
CA ILE A 375 -13.52 0.24 -18.12
C ILE A 375 -14.50 -0.35 -19.16
N PRO A 376 -15.60 0.33 -19.56
CA PRO A 376 -16.52 -0.22 -20.55
C PRO A 376 -15.85 -0.56 -21.89
N SER A 377 -14.88 0.26 -22.34
CA SER A 377 -14.22 0.08 -23.65
C SER A 377 -12.94 -0.76 -23.59
N PHE A 378 -12.19 -0.67 -22.50
CA PHE A 378 -10.84 -1.26 -22.37
C PHE A 378 -10.70 -2.28 -21.23
N SER A 379 -11.80 -2.60 -20.53
CA SER A 379 -11.83 -3.55 -19.39
C SER A 379 -10.73 -3.26 -18.35
N TYR A 380 -9.98 -4.29 -17.91
CA TYR A 380 -8.90 -4.19 -16.93
C TYR A 380 -7.76 -3.26 -17.37
N ASN A 381 -7.51 -3.11 -18.68
CA ASN A 381 -6.55 -2.11 -19.18
C ASN A 381 -7.11 -0.70 -18.98
N GLY A 382 -8.43 -0.53 -19.11
CA GLY A 382 -9.12 0.73 -18.81
C GLY A 382 -8.94 1.14 -17.35
N ALA A 383 -9.08 0.19 -16.41
CA ALA A 383 -8.80 0.43 -15.00
C ALA A 383 -7.33 0.85 -14.79
N ALA A 384 -6.38 0.11 -15.36
CA ALA A 384 -4.95 0.44 -15.26
C ALA A 384 -4.61 1.84 -15.82
N ILE A 385 -5.19 2.22 -16.95
CA ILE A 385 -5.01 3.54 -17.57
C ILE A 385 -5.60 4.64 -16.68
N SER A 386 -6.80 4.42 -16.12
CA SER A 386 -7.43 5.35 -15.18
C SER A 386 -6.52 5.61 -13.97
N THR A 387 -5.96 4.55 -13.37
CA THR A 387 -5.02 4.67 -12.25
C THR A 387 -3.78 5.48 -12.65
N MET A 388 -3.15 5.15 -13.79
CA MET A 388 -1.96 5.86 -14.28
C MET A 388 -2.22 7.35 -14.52
N ILE A 389 -3.33 7.70 -15.17
CA ILE A 389 -3.70 9.08 -15.46
C ILE A 389 -4.01 9.83 -14.16
N THR A 390 -4.73 9.21 -13.23
CA THR A 390 -5.00 9.86 -11.94
C THR A 390 -3.71 10.12 -11.16
N GLU A 391 -2.80 9.15 -11.07
CA GLU A 391 -1.50 9.33 -10.43
C GLU A 391 -0.70 10.46 -11.09
N LEU A 392 -0.70 10.53 -12.43
CA LEU A 392 -0.04 11.59 -13.19
C LEU A 392 -0.62 12.98 -12.86
N VAL A 393 -1.95 13.09 -12.81
CA VAL A 393 -2.64 14.33 -12.48
C VAL A 393 -2.32 14.77 -11.06
N VAL A 394 -2.35 13.86 -10.08
CA VAL A 394 -1.95 14.14 -8.70
C VAL A 394 -0.49 14.61 -8.63
N MET A 395 0.42 13.98 -9.37
CA MET A 395 1.83 14.36 -9.40
C MET A 395 2.01 15.77 -9.97
N VAL A 396 1.40 16.07 -11.11
CA VAL A 396 1.53 17.37 -11.78
C VAL A 396 0.97 18.49 -10.90
N PHE A 397 -0.26 18.33 -10.39
CA PHE A 397 -0.85 19.32 -9.49
C PHE A 397 -0.06 19.46 -8.20
N GLY A 398 0.44 18.35 -7.65
CA GLY A 398 1.16 18.40 -6.39
C GLY A 398 2.53 19.06 -6.49
N ILE A 399 3.30 18.77 -7.55
CA ILE A 399 4.55 19.47 -7.88
C ILE A 399 4.29 20.96 -8.11
N TYR A 400 3.27 21.29 -8.91
CA TYR A 400 2.91 22.69 -9.18
C TYR A 400 2.58 23.43 -7.88
N TRP A 401 1.75 22.85 -7.02
CA TRP A 401 1.35 23.47 -5.77
C TRP A 401 2.54 23.65 -4.80
N ILE A 402 3.39 22.63 -4.65
CA ILE A 402 4.58 22.70 -3.77
C ILE A 402 5.59 23.72 -4.29
N ASN A 403 5.84 23.75 -5.60
CA ASN A 403 6.74 24.74 -6.18
C ASN A 403 6.19 26.16 -6.04
N LYS A 404 4.88 26.35 -6.19
CA LYS A 404 4.25 27.68 -6.08
C LYS A 404 4.15 28.20 -4.65
N ASN A 405 3.86 27.34 -3.67
CA ASN A 405 3.51 27.77 -2.31
C ASN A 405 4.57 27.45 -1.25
N ILE A 406 5.52 26.57 -1.55
CA ILE A 406 6.55 26.15 -0.59
C ILE A 406 7.93 26.39 -1.17
N CYS A 407 8.42 25.51 -2.06
CA CYS A 407 9.84 25.42 -2.36
C CYS A 407 10.37 26.49 -3.34
N HIS A 408 9.49 27.08 -4.17
CA HIS A 408 9.86 28.06 -5.21
C HIS A 408 11.02 27.62 -6.12
N LYS A 409 11.22 26.30 -6.27
CA LYS A 409 12.30 25.71 -7.03
C LYS A 409 11.76 24.80 -8.11
N SER A 410 12.20 25.03 -9.34
CA SER A 410 11.83 24.18 -10.47
C SER A 410 12.52 22.82 -10.37
N LEU A 411 11.75 21.76 -10.56
CA LEU A 411 12.25 20.38 -10.68
C LEU A 411 12.56 19.99 -12.14
N PHE A 412 12.46 20.94 -13.08
CA PHE A 412 12.59 20.68 -14.52
C PHE A 412 13.90 19.94 -14.87
N ASN A 413 15.04 20.46 -14.41
CA ASN A 413 16.34 19.85 -14.69
C ASN A 413 16.47 18.45 -14.07
N GLU A 414 15.86 18.21 -12.91
CA GLU A 414 15.91 16.91 -12.23
C GLU A 414 15.07 15.85 -12.97
N GLY A 415 14.02 16.26 -13.69
CA GLY A 415 13.15 15.36 -14.45
C GLY A 415 13.58 15.12 -15.90
N VAL A 416 14.15 16.12 -16.58
CA VAL A 416 14.44 16.06 -18.02
C VAL A 416 15.49 14.99 -18.35
N TYR A 417 16.62 14.95 -17.63
CA TYR A 417 17.70 14.01 -17.95
C TYR A 417 17.33 12.53 -17.74
N PRO A 418 16.65 12.14 -16.64
CA PRO A 418 16.06 10.81 -16.51
C PRO A 418 15.11 10.46 -17.67
N LEU A 419 14.25 11.38 -18.10
CA LEU A 419 13.35 11.15 -19.23
C LEU A 419 14.10 10.96 -20.56
N ILE A 420 15.18 11.71 -20.80
CA ILE A 420 16.06 11.48 -21.95
C ILE A 420 16.65 10.07 -21.88
N GLY A 421 17.11 9.64 -20.71
CA GLY A 421 17.60 8.26 -20.49
C GLY A 421 16.54 7.21 -20.83
N VAL A 422 15.30 7.40 -20.38
CA VAL A 422 14.16 6.53 -20.72
C VAL A 422 13.94 6.47 -22.23
N LEU A 423 13.93 7.61 -22.92
CA LEU A 423 13.75 7.68 -24.38
C LEU A 423 14.86 6.91 -25.12
N ILE A 424 16.12 7.07 -24.71
CA ILE A 424 17.25 6.33 -25.30
C ILE A 424 17.09 4.83 -25.08
N ILE A 425 16.64 4.40 -23.89
CA ILE A 425 16.39 2.99 -23.60
C ILE A 425 15.23 2.44 -24.43
N LEU A 426 14.15 3.20 -24.62
CA LEU A 426 13.02 2.78 -25.46
C LEU A 426 13.43 2.65 -26.93
N LEU A 427 14.26 3.57 -27.44
CA LEU A 427 14.84 3.45 -28.77
C LEU A 427 15.75 2.21 -28.88
N PHE A 428 16.64 2.01 -27.92
CA PHE A 428 17.49 0.82 -27.84
C PHE A 428 16.65 -0.47 -27.82
N TYR A 429 15.64 -0.54 -26.96
CA TYR A 429 14.78 -1.71 -26.85
C TYR A 429 14.03 -2.00 -28.16
N THR A 430 13.44 -0.99 -28.80
CA THR A 430 12.71 -1.18 -30.05
C THR A 430 13.60 -1.67 -31.19
N MET A 431 14.86 -1.21 -31.25
CA MET A 431 15.84 -1.67 -32.24
C MET A 431 16.32 -3.11 -32.00
N PHE A 432 16.51 -3.53 -30.73
CA PHE A 432 17.19 -4.78 -30.41
C PHE A 432 16.30 -5.91 -29.88
N LYS A 433 15.01 -5.66 -29.57
CA LYS A 433 14.08 -6.67 -29.04
C LYS A 433 13.89 -7.92 -29.91
N LEU A 434 14.14 -7.83 -31.21
CA LEU A 434 14.04 -8.97 -32.13
C LEU A 434 15.32 -9.82 -32.19
N TYR A 435 16.44 -9.30 -31.70
CA TYR A 435 17.76 -9.92 -31.84
C TYR A 435 18.32 -10.44 -30.51
N VAL A 436 17.86 -9.90 -29.38
CA VAL A 436 18.44 -10.14 -28.05
C VAL A 436 17.34 -10.47 -27.05
N ASN A 437 17.63 -11.36 -26.11
CA ASN A 437 16.69 -11.72 -25.02
C ASN A 437 16.43 -10.52 -24.08
N ASN A 438 15.18 -10.36 -23.62
CA ASN A 438 14.73 -9.34 -22.67
C ASN A 438 15.64 -9.20 -21.43
N PHE A 439 16.21 -10.29 -20.88
CA PHE A 439 17.11 -10.19 -19.74
C PHE A 439 18.38 -9.39 -20.03
N ILE A 440 19.00 -9.62 -21.18
CA ILE A 440 20.20 -8.89 -21.61
C ILE A 440 19.82 -7.44 -21.94
N LEU A 441 18.66 -7.23 -22.58
CA LEU A 441 18.16 -5.88 -22.86
C LEU A 441 17.95 -5.08 -21.58
N CYS A 442 17.38 -5.69 -20.53
CA CYS A 442 17.24 -5.04 -19.23
C CYS A 442 18.60 -4.69 -18.60
N ALA A 443 19.56 -5.62 -18.61
CA ALA A 443 20.89 -5.38 -18.06
C ALA A 443 21.60 -4.21 -18.77
N VAL A 444 21.57 -4.19 -20.11
CA VAL A 444 22.15 -3.11 -20.91
C VAL A 444 21.38 -1.81 -20.73
N SER A 445 20.05 -1.85 -20.61
CA SER A 445 19.22 -0.67 -20.36
C SER A 445 19.58 0.03 -19.06
N ILE A 446 19.88 -0.72 -17.99
CA ILE A 446 20.36 -0.16 -16.73
C ILE A 446 21.70 0.56 -16.93
N LEU A 447 22.63 -0.05 -17.66
CA LEU A 447 23.93 0.56 -17.95
C LEU A 447 23.80 1.81 -18.80
N ILE A 448 22.95 1.80 -19.82
CA ILE A 448 22.63 2.97 -20.65
C ILE A 448 22.05 4.08 -19.78
N TYR A 449 21.08 3.74 -18.91
CA TYR A 449 20.45 4.71 -18.02
C TYR A 449 21.47 5.40 -17.12
N ILE A 450 22.31 4.62 -16.44
CA ILE A 450 23.37 5.13 -15.56
C ILE A 450 24.38 5.94 -16.36
N GLY A 451 24.75 5.50 -17.56
CA GLY A 451 25.66 6.21 -18.46
C GLY A 451 25.11 7.58 -18.88
N VAL A 452 23.81 7.67 -19.21
CA VAL A 452 23.15 8.93 -19.54
C VAL A 452 23.15 9.87 -18.33
N LEU A 453 22.75 9.37 -17.14
CA LEU A 453 22.72 10.18 -15.93
C LEU A 453 24.13 10.67 -15.50
N TYR A 454 25.16 9.85 -15.74
CA TYR A 454 26.54 10.25 -15.49
C TYR A 454 27.04 11.27 -16.53
N GLY A 455 26.77 11.02 -17.82
CA GLY A 455 27.23 11.85 -18.93
C GLY A 455 26.60 13.24 -18.97
N THR A 456 25.36 13.38 -18.50
CA THR A 456 24.67 14.68 -18.39
C THR A 456 25.10 15.47 -17.15
N GLY A 457 25.95 14.90 -16.30
CA GLY A 457 26.30 15.48 -15.00
C GLY A 457 25.13 15.47 -14.00
N TRP A 458 24.04 14.75 -14.31
CA TRP A 458 22.92 14.58 -13.39
C TRP A 458 23.37 13.85 -12.12
N ILE A 459 24.29 12.88 -12.20
CA ILE A 459 24.98 12.34 -11.02
C ILE A 459 26.13 13.27 -10.65
N ASP A 460 25.94 14.07 -9.60
CA ASP A 460 26.88 15.10 -9.16
C ASP A 460 27.96 14.55 -8.20
N SER A 461 28.90 15.41 -7.81
CA SER A 461 29.99 15.04 -6.90
C SER A 461 29.49 14.63 -5.51
N ASP A 462 28.38 15.20 -5.04
CA ASP A 462 27.80 14.86 -3.75
C ASP A 462 27.21 13.45 -3.80
N ASP A 463 26.57 13.10 -4.90
CA ASP A 463 26.05 11.74 -5.14
C ASP A 463 27.20 10.71 -5.14
N LYS A 464 28.31 11.03 -5.83
CA LYS A 464 29.51 10.16 -5.86
C LYS A 464 30.10 9.98 -4.46
N ASN A 465 30.26 11.08 -3.72
CA ASN A 465 30.79 11.06 -2.36
C ASN A 465 29.88 10.28 -1.41
N PHE A 466 28.57 10.37 -1.58
CA PHE A 466 27.60 9.57 -0.83
C PHE A 466 27.78 8.08 -1.10
N VAL A 467 27.84 7.66 -2.36
CA VAL A 467 28.06 6.25 -2.74
C VAL A 467 29.38 5.71 -2.17
N ILE A 468 30.47 6.49 -2.27
CA ILE A 468 31.77 6.11 -1.71
C ILE A 468 31.69 5.93 -0.19
N LYS A 469 31.02 6.84 0.52
CA LYS A 469 30.81 6.71 1.98
C LYS A 469 30.04 5.44 2.34
N VAL A 470 28.98 5.12 1.60
CA VAL A 470 28.18 3.90 1.82
C VAL A 470 29.02 2.64 1.59
N ILE A 471 29.77 2.58 0.49
CA ILE A 471 30.64 1.43 0.17
C ILE A 471 31.72 1.26 1.25
N ASN A 472 32.36 2.35 1.67
CA ASN A 472 33.38 2.30 2.71
C ASN A 472 32.81 1.85 4.06
N HIS A 473 31.58 2.25 4.39
CA HIS A 473 30.90 1.79 5.60
C HIS A 473 30.51 0.30 5.54
N LEU A 474 30.08 -0.20 4.38
CA LEU A 474 29.79 -1.64 4.21
C LEU A 474 31.06 -2.50 4.31
N LYS A 475 32.19 -1.99 3.80
CA LYS A 475 33.51 -2.65 3.94
C LYS A 475 34.01 -2.74 5.38
N THR A 476 33.52 -1.92 6.30
CA THR A 476 33.89 -2.04 7.73
C THR A 476 33.14 -3.15 8.47
N TYR A 477 32.14 -3.78 7.85
CA TYR A 477 31.36 -4.89 8.43
C TYR A 477 31.58 -6.24 7.71
N LEU A 478 32.41 -6.25 6.67
CA LEU A 478 32.91 -7.44 5.96
C LEU A 478 34.38 -7.64 6.35
#